data_AF-A0A084G7L5-F1
#
_entry.id   AF-A0A084G7L5-F1
#
_cell.length_a   1.000
_cell.length_b   1.000
_cell.length_c   1.000
_cell.angle_alpha   90.00
_cell.angle_beta   90.00
_cell.angle_gamma   90.00
#
_symmetry.space_group_name_H-M   'P 1'
#
loop_
_entity.id
_entity.type
_entity.pdbx_description
1 polymer ?
#
loop_
_entity_poly.entity_id
_entity_poly.type
_entity_poly.pdbx_seq_one_letter_code
_entity_poly.pdbx_strand_id
1 'polypeptide(L)'
;MHGILAIAAQHKAHLLPLHRETYVTLAAYHQAHGLEGFMPHLNNVSEENWESLFCFGSLVIMYASLLPARSESGRLPAPISDILELFSYVKGIQAVFEPFFDYLRRSLLAPLIHGVWIADPGKWTRTPTPTSERITQTLYGTSSTSQGSSPTRAFT
;
A
#
# COMPACT_ATOMS: atom_id res chain seq x y z
N MET A 1 -21.45 -10.37 -2.51
CA MET A 1 -21.15 -11.72 -3.08
C MET A 1 -20.57 -11.67 -4.49
N HIS A 2 -21.00 -10.77 -5.36
CA HIS A 2 -20.52 -10.72 -6.75
C HIS A 2 -19.00 -10.51 -6.93
N GLY A 3 -18.30 -9.81 -6.02
CA GLY A 3 -16.84 -9.64 -6.10
C GLY A 3 -16.06 -10.95 -6.03
N ILE A 4 -16.47 -11.87 -5.13
CA ILE A 4 -15.85 -13.20 -5.02
C ILE A 4 -16.14 -14.04 -6.26
N LEU A 5 -17.37 -13.99 -6.77
CA LEU A 5 -17.76 -14.70 -7.99
C LEU A 5 -17.00 -14.20 -9.22
N ALA A 6 -16.72 -12.90 -9.31
CA ALA A 6 -15.91 -12.33 -10.37
C ALA A 6 -14.48 -12.88 -10.35
N ILE A 7 -13.83 -12.93 -9.18
CA ILE A 7 -12.49 -13.49 -9.03
C ILE A 7 -12.49 -15.01 -9.30
N ALA A 8 -13.48 -15.74 -8.80
CA ALA A 8 -13.59 -17.18 -9.03
C ALA A 8 -13.79 -17.53 -10.52
N ALA A 9 -14.62 -16.76 -11.23
CA ALA A 9 -14.80 -16.89 -12.67
C ALA A 9 -13.51 -16.56 -13.41
N GLN A 10 -12.79 -15.51 -13.01
CA GLN A 10 -11.49 -15.17 -13.60
C GLN A 10 -10.45 -16.29 -13.40
N HIS A 11 -10.40 -16.86 -12.21
CA HIS A 11 -9.52 -17.99 -11.91
C HIS A 11 -9.88 -19.23 -12.76
N LYS A 12 -11.18 -19.50 -12.96
CA LYS A 12 -11.62 -20.56 -13.90
C LYS A 12 -11.23 -20.25 -15.35
N ALA A 13 -11.29 -18.99 -15.78
CA ALA A 13 -10.85 -18.60 -17.13
C ALA A 13 -9.36 -18.92 -17.36
N HIS A 14 -8.54 -18.82 -16.31
CA HIS A 14 -7.12 -19.20 -16.37
C HIS A 14 -6.91 -20.72 -16.42
N LEU A 15 -7.67 -21.49 -15.63
CA LEU A 15 -7.54 -22.96 -15.56
C LEU A 15 -8.11 -23.68 -16.78
N LEU A 16 -9.14 -23.11 -17.42
CA LEU A 16 -9.91 -23.75 -18.49
C LEU A 16 -9.81 -22.92 -19.79
N PRO A 17 -8.66 -22.95 -20.50
CA PRO A 17 -8.43 -22.13 -21.68
C PRO A 17 -9.46 -22.37 -22.79
N LEU A 18 -10.01 -23.59 -22.89
CA LEU A 18 -11.05 -23.95 -23.87
C LEU A 18 -12.38 -23.21 -23.66
N HIS A 19 -12.68 -22.80 -22.43
CA HIS A 19 -13.92 -22.08 -22.06
C HIS A 19 -13.63 -20.67 -21.53
N ARG A 20 -12.45 -20.14 -21.87
CA ARG A 20 -11.91 -18.90 -21.31
C ARG A 20 -12.84 -17.72 -21.54
N GLU A 21 -13.31 -17.51 -22.77
CA GLU A 21 -14.20 -16.38 -23.09
C GLU A 21 -15.48 -16.39 -22.25
N THR A 22 -16.10 -17.56 -22.07
CA THR A 22 -17.30 -17.71 -21.24
C THR A 22 -17.05 -17.25 -19.81
N TYR A 23 -15.93 -17.67 -19.22
CA TYR A 23 -15.58 -17.30 -17.86
C TYR A 23 -15.10 -15.85 -17.72
N VAL A 24 -14.42 -15.28 -18.72
CA VAL A 24 -14.05 -13.85 -18.74
C VAL A 24 -15.30 -12.98 -18.79
N THR A 25 -16.30 -13.35 -19.60
CA THR A 25 -17.59 -12.66 -19.68
C THR A 25 -18.37 -12.78 -18.38
N LEU A 26 -18.40 -13.97 -17.77
CA LEU A 26 -19.04 -14.20 -16.47
C LEU A 26 -18.37 -13.37 -15.35
N ALA A 27 -17.04 -13.28 -15.39
CA ALA A 27 -16.28 -12.47 -14.45
C ALA A 27 -16.62 -10.97 -14.60
N ALA A 28 -16.70 -10.48 -15.85
CA ALA A 28 -17.11 -9.12 -16.14
C ALA A 28 -18.55 -8.83 -15.67
N TYR A 29 -19.47 -9.75 -15.91
CA TYR A 29 -20.87 -9.65 -15.47
C TYR A 29 -20.97 -9.49 -13.95
N HIS A 30 -20.30 -10.37 -13.20
CA HIS A 30 -20.32 -10.27 -11.73
C HIS A 30 -19.59 -9.02 -11.23
N GLN A 31 -18.51 -8.59 -11.87
CA GLN A 31 -17.83 -7.38 -11.45
C GLN A 31 -18.72 -6.14 -11.66
N ALA A 32 -19.35 -6.00 -12.82
CA ALA A 32 -20.25 -4.88 -13.11
C ALA A 32 -21.47 -4.86 -12.17
N HIS A 33 -22.14 -6.01 -12.01
CA HIS A 33 -23.30 -6.12 -11.14
C HIS A 33 -22.96 -5.94 -9.65
N GLY A 34 -21.75 -6.36 -9.24
CA GLY A 34 -21.25 -6.11 -7.90
C GLY A 34 -21.01 -4.63 -7.66
N LEU A 35 -20.42 -3.93 -8.64
CA LEU A 35 -20.13 -2.51 -8.55
C LEU A 35 -21.41 -1.67 -8.53
N GLU A 36 -22.40 -2.02 -9.35
CA GLU A 36 -23.72 -1.37 -9.36
C GLU A 36 -24.40 -1.44 -8.00
N GLY A 37 -24.37 -2.60 -7.34
CA GLY A 37 -24.91 -2.74 -5.98
C GLY A 37 -24.06 -2.05 -4.91
N PHE A 38 -22.77 -1.85 -5.15
CA PHE A 38 -21.83 -1.25 -4.20
C PHE A 38 -21.85 0.29 -4.21
N MET A 39 -21.96 0.90 -5.39
CA MET A 39 -21.89 2.35 -5.58
C MET A 39 -22.86 3.15 -4.69
N PRO A 40 -24.13 2.74 -4.49
CA PRO A 40 -25.06 3.45 -3.60
C PRO A 40 -24.60 3.50 -2.14
N HIS A 41 -23.90 2.47 -1.68
CA HIS A 41 -23.44 2.37 -0.29
C HIS A 41 -22.19 3.22 0.00
N LEU A 42 -21.40 3.57 -1.03
CA LEU A 42 -20.24 4.44 -0.87
C LEU A 42 -20.60 5.87 -0.43
N ASN A 43 -21.82 6.33 -0.73
CA ASN A 43 -22.28 7.65 -0.32
C ASN A 43 -22.68 7.72 1.16
N ASN A 44 -22.83 6.58 1.83
CA ASN A 44 -23.25 6.50 3.24
C ASN A 44 -22.48 5.39 3.97
N VAL A 45 -21.17 5.58 4.09
CA VAL A 45 -20.31 4.68 4.85
C VAL A 45 -20.56 4.91 6.35
N SER A 46 -20.90 3.84 7.07
CA SER A 46 -21.20 3.82 8.49
C SER A 46 -20.37 2.77 9.23
N GLU A 47 -20.37 2.80 10.56
CA GLU A 47 -19.66 1.82 11.40
C GLU A 47 -20.19 0.38 11.24
N GLU A 48 -21.39 0.19 10.68
CA GLU A 48 -21.99 -1.13 10.44
C GLU A 48 -21.62 -1.71 9.07
N ASN A 49 -21.35 -0.88 8.06
CA ASN A 49 -21.18 -1.34 6.67
C ASN A 49 -19.73 -1.25 6.16
N TRP A 50 -18.87 -0.45 6.79
CA TRP A 50 -17.53 -0.15 6.29
C TRP A 50 -16.68 -1.40 6.03
N GLU A 51 -16.79 -2.43 6.88
CA GLU A 51 -16.00 -3.66 6.75
C GLU A 51 -16.36 -4.41 5.46
N SER A 52 -17.67 -4.53 5.19
CA SER A 52 -18.17 -5.17 3.98
C SER A 52 -17.79 -4.39 2.73
N LEU A 53 -17.80 -3.05 2.82
CA LEU A 53 -17.46 -2.19 1.72
C LEU A 53 -15.96 -2.22 1.42
N PHE A 54 -15.12 -2.21 2.45
CA PHE A 54 -13.68 -2.33 2.30
C PHE A 54 -13.29 -3.69 1.72
N CYS A 55 -13.94 -4.77 2.18
CA CYS A 55 -13.73 -6.11 1.64
C CYS A 55 -14.09 -6.16 0.15
N PHE A 56 -15.26 -5.64 -0.24
CA PHE A 56 -15.65 -5.58 -1.65
C PHE A 56 -14.68 -4.75 -2.50
N GLY A 57 -14.29 -3.56 -2.02
CA GLY A 57 -13.33 -2.72 -2.72
C GLY A 57 -11.96 -3.40 -2.90
N SER A 58 -11.51 -4.14 -1.89
CA SER A 58 -10.27 -4.94 -1.98
C SER A 58 -10.37 -6.04 -3.04
N LEU A 59 -11.55 -6.69 -3.17
CA LEU A 59 -11.80 -7.66 -4.24
C LEU A 59 -11.80 -7.00 -5.63
N VAL A 60 -12.25 -5.75 -5.76
CA VAL A 60 -12.19 -5.00 -7.02
C VAL A 60 -10.75 -4.69 -7.40
N ILE A 61 -9.90 -4.25 -6.46
CA ILE A 61 -8.46 -4.06 -6.70
C ILE A 61 -7.82 -5.38 -7.15
N MET A 62 -8.12 -6.47 -6.47
CA MET A 62 -7.62 -7.80 -6.84
C MET A 62 -8.10 -8.19 -8.24
N TYR A 63 -9.36 -7.96 -8.57
CA TYR A 63 -9.86 -8.23 -9.92
C TYR A 63 -9.15 -7.39 -10.99
N ALA A 64 -8.89 -6.11 -10.72
CA ALA A 64 -8.14 -5.24 -11.61
C ALA A 64 -6.69 -5.71 -11.79
N SER A 65 -6.03 -6.23 -10.75
CA SER A 65 -4.67 -6.78 -10.87
C SER A 65 -4.60 -8.07 -11.70
N LEU A 66 -5.73 -8.75 -11.92
CA LEU A 66 -5.84 -9.90 -12.82
C LEU A 66 -6.02 -9.50 -14.31
N LEU A 67 -6.02 -8.21 -14.67
CA LEU A 67 -6.07 -7.74 -16.07
C LEU A 67 -5.09 -8.45 -17.02
N PRO A 68 -3.81 -8.70 -16.66
CA PRO A 68 -2.87 -9.38 -17.54
C PRO A 68 -3.34 -10.79 -17.92
N ALA A 69 -4.00 -11.50 -17.00
CA ALA A 69 -4.55 -12.84 -17.25
C ALA A 69 -5.76 -12.81 -18.21
N ARG A 70 -6.39 -11.64 -18.39
CA ARG A 70 -7.50 -11.40 -19.34
C ARG A 70 -7.03 -11.12 -20.76
N SER A 71 -5.76 -10.84 -20.98
CA SER A 71 -5.20 -10.73 -22.32
C SER A 71 -4.93 -12.11 -22.91
N GLU A 72 -5.35 -12.37 -24.14
CA GLU A 72 -5.05 -13.63 -24.86
C GLU A 72 -3.54 -13.87 -25.01
N SER A 73 -2.76 -12.80 -25.05
CA SER A 73 -1.30 -12.85 -25.14
C SER A 73 -0.60 -12.94 -23.77
N GLY A 74 -1.37 -12.94 -22.67
CA GLY A 74 -0.83 -12.82 -21.31
C GLY A 74 -0.11 -11.50 -21.04
N ARG A 75 -0.21 -10.52 -21.96
CA ARG A 75 0.42 -9.20 -21.85
C ARG A 75 -0.62 -8.10 -21.71
N LEU A 76 -0.32 -7.14 -20.84
CA LEU A 76 -1.08 -5.91 -20.71
C LEU A 76 -1.08 -5.15 -22.06
N PRO A 77 -2.25 -4.77 -22.60
CA PRO A 77 -2.35 -3.98 -23.83
C PRO A 77 -1.67 -2.62 -23.70
N ALA A 78 -1.78 -1.99 -22.52
CA ALA A 78 -1.19 -0.69 -22.22
C ALA A 78 -0.62 -0.70 -20.78
N PRO A 79 0.54 -1.33 -20.55
CA PRO A 79 1.04 -1.64 -19.19
C PRO A 79 1.08 -0.44 -18.24
N ILE A 80 1.48 0.73 -18.74
CA ILE A 80 1.54 1.95 -17.93
C ILE A 80 0.14 2.43 -17.56
N SER A 81 -0.78 2.48 -18.52
CA SER A 81 -2.16 2.92 -18.29
C SER A 81 -2.87 1.99 -17.31
N ASP A 82 -2.72 0.68 -17.49
CA ASP A 82 -3.33 -0.34 -16.65
C ASP A 82 -2.82 -0.27 -15.20
N ILE A 83 -1.52 -0.01 -15.01
CA ILE A 83 -0.92 0.20 -13.69
C ILE A 83 -1.43 1.51 -13.06
N LEU A 84 -1.53 2.59 -13.84
CA LEU A 84 -2.08 3.86 -13.34
C LEU A 84 -3.56 3.73 -12.95
N GLU A 85 -4.33 2.93 -13.66
CA GLU A 85 -5.71 2.61 -13.31
C GLU A 85 -5.77 1.86 -11.96
N LEU A 86 -4.89 0.86 -11.78
CA LEU A 86 -4.76 0.16 -10.50
C LEU A 86 -4.41 1.11 -9.35
N PHE A 87 -3.47 2.03 -9.55
CA PHE A 87 -3.14 3.07 -8.56
C PHE A 87 -4.33 3.97 -8.26
N SER A 88 -5.13 4.32 -9.27
CA SER A 88 -6.33 5.13 -9.12
C SER A 88 -7.39 4.42 -8.26
N TYR A 89 -7.58 3.10 -8.45
CA TYR A 89 -8.45 2.31 -7.58
C TYR A 89 -7.95 2.29 -6.13
N VAL A 90 -6.65 2.04 -5.91
CA VAL A 90 -6.05 2.03 -4.57
C VAL A 90 -6.24 3.39 -3.88
N LYS A 91 -6.00 4.49 -4.60
CA LYS A 91 -6.18 5.86 -4.09
C LYS A 91 -7.63 6.19 -3.80
N GLY A 92 -8.56 5.75 -4.66
CA GLY A 92 -9.99 5.92 -4.43
C GLY A 92 -10.46 5.24 -3.16
N ILE A 93 -10.06 3.98 -2.93
CA ILE A 93 -10.39 3.27 -1.70
C ILE A 93 -9.71 3.92 -0.49
N GLN A 94 -8.45 4.36 -0.63
CA GLN A 94 -7.77 5.08 0.44
C GLN A 94 -8.55 6.33 0.87
N ALA A 95 -9.03 7.13 -0.08
CA ALA A 95 -9.78 8.36 0.20
C ALA A 95 -11.15 8.09 0.85
N VAL A 96 -11.86 7.06 0.40
CA VAL A 96 -13.18 6.70 0.97
C VAL A 96 -13.05 6.21 2.41
N PHE A 97 -12.02 5.42 2.72
CA PHE A 97 -11.88 4.76 4.02
C PHE A 97 -10.98 5.50 5.00
N GLU A 98 -10.41 6.65 4.65
CA GLU A 98 -9.56 7.46 5.53
C GLU A 98 -10.14 7.67 6.94
N PRO A 99 -11.44 8.01 7.11
CA PRO A 99 -12.04 8.17 8.45
C PRO A 99 -12.09 6.87 9.27
N PHE A 100 -12.01 5.72 8.60
CA PHE A 100 -12.16 4.40 9.22
C PHE A 100 -10.82 3.69 9.45
N PHE A 101 -9.68 4.30 9.10
CA PHE A 101 -8.38 3.64 9.20
C PHE A 101 -8.04 3.16 10.61
N ASP A 102 -8.43 3.90 11.65
CA ASP A 102 -8.19 3.46 13.03
C ASP A 102 -8.97 2.19 13.40
N TYR A 103 -10.21 2.07 12.91
CA TYR A 103 -10.99 0.84 13.04
C TYR A 103 -10.38 -0.30 12.23
N LEU A 104 -9.92 0.02 11.01
CA LEU A 104 -9.36 -0.94 10.07
C LEU A 104 -8.02 -1.52 10.53
N ARG A 105 -7.21 -0.73 11.24
CA ARG A 105 -5.96 -1.19 11.88
C ARG A 105 -6.20 -2.16 13.03
N ARG A 106 -7.39 -2.14 13.63
CA ARG A 106 -7.79 -3.02 14.75
C ARG A 106 -8.60 -4.22 14.30
N SER A 107 -9.00 -4.27 13.02
CA SER A 107 -9.81 -5.35 12.48
C SER A 107 -8.97 -6.50 11.94
N LEU A 108 -9.64 -7.59 11.57
CA LEU A 108 -9.02 -8.73 10.88
C LEU A 108 -8.48 -8.38 9.48
N LEU A 109 -8.89 -7.22 8.94
CA LEU A 109 -8.47 -6.73 7.63
C LEU A 109 -7.22 -5.84 7.70
N ALA A 110 -6.69 -5.59 8.92
CA ALA A 110 -5.45 -4.84 9.12
C ALA A 110 -4.27 -5.31 8.24
N PRO A 111 -4.06 -6.62 7.97
CA PRO A 111 -2.98 -7.05 7.07
C PRO A 111 -3.10 -6.51 5.64
N LEU A 112 -4.31 -6.26 5.14
CA LEU A 112 -4.53 -5.75 3.77
C LEU A 112 -4.03 -4.31 3.60
N ILE A 113 -3.98 -3.54 4.68
CA ILE A 113 -3.59 -2.12 4.63
C ILE A 113 -2.15 -1.85 5.03
N HIS A 114 -1.56 -2.71 5.86
CA HIS A 114 -0.18 -2.57 6.28
C HIS A 114 0.82 -2.62 5.10
N GLY A 115 0.49 -3.36 4.03
CA GLY A 115 1.33 -3.44 2.83
C GLY A 115 1.05 -2.37 1.77
N VAL A 116 -0.16 -1.82 1.74
CA VAL A 116 -0.63 -0.93 0.65
C VAL A 116 -0.56 0.54 1.04
N TRP A 117 -0.76 0.88 2.32
CA TRP A 117 -0.88 2.26 2.80
C TRP A 117 0.28 2.69 3.70
N ILE A 118 1.51 2.25 3.39
CA ILE A 118 2.73 2.72 4.05
C ILE A 118 2.98 4.19 3.69
N ALA A 119 2.26 5.09 4.33
CA ALA A 119 2.65 6.47 4.49
C ALA A 119 2.23 6.87 5.89
N ASP A 120 3.19 6.76 6.81
CA ASP A 120 3.20 7.64 7.97
C ASP A 120 3.79 8.96 7.46
N PRO A 121 2.97 9.99 7.17
CA PRO A 121 3.46 11.25 6.60
C PRO A 121 4.48 11.94 7.53
N GLY A 122 4.50 11.58 8.82
CA GLY A 122 5.47 12.06 9.80
C GLY A 122 6.84 11.36 9.78
N LYS A 123 7.05 10.33 8.94
CA LYS A 123 8.31 9.58 8.91
C LYS A 123 9.34 10.17 7.94
N TRP A 124 8.91 10.88 6.90
CA TRP A 124 9.80 11.57 5.94
C TRP A 124 10.28 12.94 6.44
N THR A 125 9.60 13.53 7.43
CA THR A 125 9.95 14.84 7.99
C THR A 125 10.96 14.78 9.12
N ARG A 126 11.31 13.58 9.62
CA ARG A 126 12.46 13.38 10.50
C ARG A 126 13.68 12.98 9.68
N THR A 127 14.18 13.89 8.86
CA THR A 127 15.63 13.91 8.66
C THR A 127 16.25 14.27 10.01
N PRO A 128 17.21 13.51 10.55
CA PRO A 128 18.04 14.05 11.61
C PRO A 128 18.74 15.26 10.99
N THR A 129 18.32 16.46 11.37
CA THR A 129 19.09 17.66 11.10
C THR A 129 20.50 17.39 11.62
N PRO A 130 21.54 17.36 10.77
CA PRO A 130 22.89 17.44 11.29
C PRO A 130 22.99 18.82 11.92
N THR A 131 22.84 18.88 13.24
CA THR A 131 23.04 20.10 14.02
C THR A 131 24.43 20.61 13.64
N SER A 132 24.46 21.70 12.88
CA SER A 132 25.66 22.36 12.36
C SER A 132 26.60 22.80 13.49
N GLU A 133 26.15 22.79 14.74
CA GLU A 133 26.97 23.01 15.94
C GLU A 133 28.02 21.93 16.20
N ARG A 134 27.90 20.71 15.65
CA ARG A 134 28.93 19.67 15.85
C ARG A 134 30.14 19.83 14.92
N ILE A 135 30.03 20.60 13.84
CA ILE A 135 31.12 20.73 12.85
C ILE A 135 32.11 21.84 13.25
N THR A 136 31.65 22.88 13.96
CA THR A 136 32.54 23.95 14.43
C THR A 136 33.38 23.58 15.65
N GLN A 137 32.92 22.64 16.50
CA GLN A 137 33.71 22.21 17.67
C GLN A 137 34.87 21.26 17.33
N THR A 138 34.77 20.49 16.23
CA THR A 138 35.86 19.61 15.77
C THR A 138 36.93 20.35 14.96
N LEU A 139 36.62 21.52 14.36
CA LEU A 139 37.58 22.29 13.57
C LEU A 139 38.40 23.31 14.37
N TYR A 140 37.92 23.76 15.54
CA TYR A 140 38.63 24.75 16.38
C TYR A 140 39.30 24.16 17.64
N GLY A 141 39.24 22.83 17.83
CA GLY A 141 39.67 22.17 19.06
C GLY A 141 41.05 21.51 19.03
N THR A 142 42.09 22.12 18.45
CA THR A 142 43.48 21.68 18.66
C THR A 142 44.47 22.84 18.66
N SER A 143 44.54 23.59 19.75
CA SER A 143 45.75 24.34 20.12
C SER A 143 45.81 24.58 21.63
N SER A 144 47.01 24.41 22.18
CA SER A 144 47.38 24.31 23.61
C SER A 144 47.00 22.96 24.26
N THR A 145 47.90 22.17 24.84
CA THR A 145 48.99 22.56 25.74
C THR A 145 50.03 21.44 25.81
N SER A 146 51.29 21.71 25.43
CA SER A 146 52.43 20.91 25.87
C SER A 146 52.97 21.51 27.17
N GLN A 147 52.66 20.89 28.31
CA GLN A 147 53.35 21.18 29.56
C GLN A 147 53.85 19.86 30.13
N GLY A 148 55.10 19.52 29.80
CA GLY A 148 55.84 18.46 30.45
C GLY A 148 56.65 19.05 31.60
N SER A 149 56.26 18.74 32.83
CA SER A 149 57.07 18.94 34.03
C SER A 149 57.04 17.66 34.87
N SER A 150 58.16 16.93 34.82
CA SER A 150 58.44 15.73 35.62
C SER A 150 58.61 16.09 37.10
N PRO A 151 58.21 15.20 38.04
CA PRO A 151 58.78 15.18 39.38
C PRO A 151 59.70 13.97 39.59
N THR A 152 60.86 14.27 40.16
CA THR A 152 61.88 13.36 40.68
C THR A 152 61.45 12.72 42.02
N ARG A 153 61.56 11.38 42.15
CA ARG A 153 62.07 10.62 43.33
C ARG A 153 61.86 9.11 43.09
N ALA A 154 62.89 8.28 42.96
CA ALA A 154 63.86 7.78 43.95
C ALA A 154 63.41 6.49 44.68
N PHE A 155 64.00 5.38 44.24
CA PHE A 155 64.32 4.11 44.93
C PHE A 155 65.34 3.47 43.96
N THR A 156 66.59 3.16 44.26
CA THR A 156 67.37 2.85 45.48
C THR A 156 68.82 3.26 45.23
#